data_AF-W7KKL6-F1
#
_entry.id   AF-W7KKL6-F1
#
_cell.length_a   1.000
_cell.length_b   1.000
_cell.length_c   1.000
_cell.angle_alpha   90.00
_cell.angle_beta   90.00
_cell.angle_gamma   90.00
#
_symmetry.space_group_name_H-M   'P 1'
#
loop_
_entity.id
_entity.type
_entity.pdbx_description
1 polymer ?
#
loop_
_entity_poly.entity_id
_entity_poly.type
_entity_poly.pdbx_seq_one_letter_code
_entity_poly.pdbx_strand_id
1 'polypeptide(L)'
;MICPYYNNGYCNSPIAPKKDVTSRLCFSNFRKCQYFGEVIEVKELNLRQKVKSDCPYFLLKDQGGEYVPFCKVLNFRITESQAANCSLHWQSCPLRELAEVG
;
A
#
# COMPACT_ATOMS: atom_id res chain seq x y z
N MET A 1 21.43 1.75 22.25
CA MET A 1 20.15 2.06 21.57
C MET A 1 19.68 0.78 20.89
N ILE A 2 18.42 0.41 21.07
CA ILE A 2 17.85 -0.85 20.54
C ILE A 2 17.23 -0.56 19.17
N CYS A 3 17.28 -1.52 18.25
CA CYS A 3 16.67 -1.45 16.93
C CYS A 3 15.16 -1.16 17.01
N PRO A 4 14.61 -0.21 16.24
CA PRO A 4 13.16 0.07 16.24
C PRO A 4 12.31 -1.08 15.72
N TYR A 5 12.87 -1.95 14.88
CA TYR A 5 12.17 -3.13 14.38
C TYR A 5 12.18 -4.32 15.36
N TYR A 6 12.89 -4.20 16.49
CA TYR A 6 12.91 -5.25 17.50
C TYR A 6 11.68 -5.15 18.41
N ASN A 7 10.91 -6.24 18.53
CA ASN A 7 9.81 -6.34 19.48
C ASN A 7 9.71 -7.77 20.05
N ASN A 8 9.69 -7.90 21.38
CA ASN A 8 9.52 -9.16 22.12
C ASN A 8 10.35 -10.36 21.62
N GLY A 9 11.64 -10.15 21.30
CA GLY A 9 12.50 -11.24 20.83
C GLY A 9 12.37 -11.54 19.34
N TYR A 10 11.69 -10.69 18.57
CA TYR A 10 11.52 -10.84 17.13
C TYR A 10 11.96 -9.61 16.35
N CYS A 11 12.42 -9.83 15.11
CA CYS A 11 12.68 -8.78 14.15
C CYS A 11 11.44 -8.59 13.27
N ASN A 12 10.81 -7.41 13.36
CA ASN A 12 9.64 -7.02 12.57
C ASN A 12 10.04 -6.10 11.42
N SER A 13 11.27 -6.20 10.95
CA SER A 13 11.69 -5.45 9.77
C SER A 13 10.89 -5.93 8.55
N PRO A 14 10.36 -5.02 7.71
CA PRO A 14 9.58 -5.38 6.53
C PRO A 14 10.37 -6.20 5.51
N ILE A 15 11.70 -6.14 5.57
CA ILE A 15 12.62 -6.88 4.68
C ILE A 15 13.22 -8.12 5.35
N ALA A 16 12.95 -8.37 6.63
CA ALA A 16 13.43 -9.57 7.29
C ALA A 16 12.65 -10.82 6.82
N PRO A 17 13.31 -11.98 6.66
CA PRO A 17 12.62 -13.23 6.42
C PRO A 17 11.71 -13.54 7.61
N LYS A 18 10.49 -14.06 7.35
CA LYS A 18 9.44 -14.34 8.36
C LYS A 18 9.82 -15.32 9.47
N LYS A 19 11.01 -15.94 9.39
CA LYS A 19 11.52 -16.91 10.35
C LYS A 19 12.76 -16.33 11.02
N ASP A 20 12.57 -15.93 12.27
CA ASP A 20 13.57 -15.77 13.32
C ASP A 20 14.96 -15.26 12.91
N VAL A 21 15.17 -13.95 13.05
CA VAL A 21 16.53 -13.41 13.12
C VAL A 21 16.61 -12.24 14.10
N THR A 22 16.52 -12.50 15.41
CA THR A 22 17.19 -11.59 16.37
C THR A 22 18.69 -11.79 16.26
N SER A 23 19.32 -10.98 15.41
CA SER A 23 20.78 -10.86 15.42
C SER A 23 21.20 -9.97 16.60
N ARG A 24 22.37 -10.26 17.21
CA ARG A 24 23.00 -9.39 18.24
C ARG A 24 23.11 -7.93 17.78
N LEU A 25 23.10 -7.70 16.46
CA LEU A 25 23.07 -6.38 15.85
C LEU A 25 21.87 -5.53 16.31
N CYS A 26 20.70 -6.13 16.61
CA CYS A 26 19.52 -5.39 17.08
C CYS A 26 19.78 -4.64 18.40
N PHE A 27 20.69 -5.14 19.23
CA PHE A 27 20.98 -4.59 20.56
C PHE A 27 22.27 -3.76 20.61
N SER A 28 23.10 -3.81 19.56
CA SER A 28 24.42 -3.17 19.54
C SER A 28 24.52 -2.09 18.47
N ASN A 29 24.54 -2.49 17.19
CA ASN A 29 24.74 -1.56 16.08
C ASN A 29 23.80 -1.91 14.91
N PHE A 30 22.51 -1.76 15.18
CA PHE A 30 21.44 -2.14 14.26
C PHE A 30 21.52 -1.40 12.92
N ARG A 31 22.19 -0.25 12.87
CA ARG A 31 22.46 0.52 11.63
C ARG A 31 23.28 -0.25 10.60
N LYS A 32 24.03 -1.28 11.02
CA LYS A 32 24.76 -2.19 10.13
C LYS A 32 23.98 -3.46 9.80
N CYS A 33 22.77 -3.62 10.31
CA CYS A 33 21.93 -4.76 10.00
C CYS A 33 21.44 -4.64 8.56
N GLN A 34 21.59 -5.71 7.77
CA GLN A 34 21.06 -5.76 6.40
C GLN A 34 19.53 -5.61 6.32
N TYR A 35 18.84 -5.89 7.43
CA TYR A 35 17.40 -5.69 7.56
C TYR A 35 17.02 -4.31 8.10
N PHE A 36 18.00 -3.48 8.45
CA PHE A 36 17.78 -2.10 8.86
C PHE A 36 17.89 -1.21 7.62
N GLY A 37 16.81 -1.19 6.85
CA GLY A 37 16.59 -0.25 5.76
C GLY A 37 15.54 0.78 6.17
N GLU A 38 15.69 2.00 5.68
CA GLU A 38 14.62 2.99 5.69
C GLU A 38 13.39 2.33 5.08
N VAL A 39 12.28 2.39 5.81
CA VAL A 39 10.96 2.10 5.26
C VAL A 39 10.92 2.88 3.95
N ILE A 40 10.81 2.20 2.81
CA ILE A 40 10.41 2.88 1.60
C ILE A 40 9.06 3.46 2.01
N GLU A 41 9.02 4.76 2.29
CA GLU A 41 7.77 5.49 2.50
C GLU A 41 6.83 4.95 1.45
N VAL A 42 5.70 4.41 1.89
CA VAL A 42 4.65 3.97 0.98
C VAL A 42 4.24 5.24 0.26
N LYS A 43 4.92 5.48 -0.87
CA LYS A 43 4.88 6.72 -1.62
C LYS A 43 3.40 6.96 -1.83
N GLU A 44 2.92 8.07 -1.27
CA GLU A 44 1.51 8.43 -1.36
C GLU A 44 1.06 8.16 -2.79
N LEU A 45 -0.06 7.42 -2.90
CA LEU A 45 -0.60 6.83 -4.13
C LEU A 45 -1.13 7.92 -5.05
N ASN A 46 -0.23 8.78 -5.49
CA ASN A 46 -0.50 9.90 -6.37
C ASN A 46 -0.22 9.40 -7.78
N LEU A 47 -1.30 9.23 -8.53
CA LEU A 47 -1.23 8.89 -9.93
C LEU A 47 -0.51 10.02 -10.67
N ARG A 48 0.64 9.72 -11.27
CA ARG A 48 1.33 10.66 -12.17
C ARG A 48 0.55 10.94 -13.46
N GLN A 49 -0.38 10.05 -13.81
CA GLN A 49 -1.21 10.17 -15.00
C GLN A 49 -2.68 9.92 -14.66
N LYS A 50 -3.55 10.74 -15.25
CA LYS A 50 -5.00 10.67 -15.04
C LYS A 50 -5.56 9.35 -15.59
N VAL A 51 -5.89 8.41 -14.72
CA VAL A 51 -6.62 7.19 -15.10
C VAL A 51 -8.07 7.54 -15.40
N LYS A 52 -8.53 7.24 -16.62
CA LYS A 52 -9.93 7.33 -17.03
C LYS A 52 -10.57 5.95 -16.88
N SER A 53 -11.70 5.87 -16.20
CA SER A 53 -12.48 4.65 -16.03
C SER A 53 -13.95 4.97 -16.30
N ASP A 54 -14.62 4.14 -17.09
CA ASP A 54 -16.07 4.20 -17.32
C ASP A 54 -16.88 3.54 -16.18
N CYS A 55 -16.20 3.06 -15.14
CA CYS A 55 -16.85 2.50 -13.96
C CYS A 55 -17.67 3.58 -13.22
N PRO A 56 -18.99 3.36 -12.96
CA PRO A 56 -19.84 4.33 -12.26
C PRO A 56 -19.44 4.53 -10.77
N TYR A 57 -18.69 3.57 -10.23
CA TYR A 57 -18.19 3.57 -8.86
C TYR A 57 -16.76 4.12 -8.72
N PHE A 58 -16.08 4.42 -9.82
CA PHE A 58 -14.76 5.03 -9.79
C PHE A 58 -14.87 6.54 -9.66
N LEU A 59 -14.07 7.11 -8.76
CA LEU A 59 -13.91 8.55 -8.59
C LEU A 59 -12.43 8.90 -8.63
N LEU A 60 -12.11 10.00 -9.27
CA LEU A 60 -10.78 10.59 -9.23
C LEU A 60 -10.88 11.94 -8.52
N LYS A 61 -10.28 12.04 -7.34
CA LYS A 61 -10.21 13.29 -6.59
C LYS A 61 -8.93 14.03 -6.96
N ASP A 62 -9.06 15.30 -7.31
CA ASP A 62 -7.91 16.19 -7.45
C ASP A 62 -7.55 16.76 -6.07
N GLN A 63 -6.26 16.70 -5.73
CA GLN A 63 -5.69 17.24 -4.49
C GLN A 63 -4.58 18.24 -4.85
N GLY A 64 -4.87 19.21 -5.72
CA GLY A 64 -3.91 20.26 -6.06
C GLY A 64 -2.86 19.82 -7.08
N GLY A 65 -3.28 19.04 -8.09
CA GLY A 65 -2.41 18.50 -9.13
C GLY A 65 -2.03 17.03 -8.96
N GLU A 66 -2.43 16.42 -7.83
CA GLU A 66 -2.31 14.98 -7.60
C GLU A 66 -3.68 14.31 -7.69
N TYR A 67 -3.75 13.23 -8.47
CA TYR A 67 -4.98 12.48 -8.67
C TYR A 67 -5.03 11.28 -7.73
N VAL A 68 -6.04 11.25 -6.86
CA VAL A 68 -6.28 10.15 -5.93
C VAL A 68 -7.46 9.31 -6.43
N PRO A 69 -7.25 8.07 -6.88
CA PRO A 69 -8.31 7.20 -7.34
C PRO A 69 -9.05 6.58 -6.15
N PHE A 70 -10.36 6.48 -6.26
CA PHE A 70 -11.25 6.07 -5.18
C PHE A 70 -12.35 5.15 -5.71
N CYS A 71 -12.65 4.09 -4.95
CA CYS A 71 -13.75 3.18 -5.24
C CYS A 71 -14.90 3.44 -4.26
N LYS A 72 -16.07 3.86 -4.78
CA LYS A 72 -17.26 4.12 -3.96
C LYS A 72 -17.76 2.87 -3.23
N VAL A 73 -17.69 1.70 -3.87
CA VAL A 73 -18.14 0.43 -3.28
C VAL A 73 -17.34 0.10 -2.01
N LEU A 74 -16.02 0.26 -2.08
CA LEU A 74 -15.13 0.01 -0.93
C LEU A 74 -15.13 1.17 0.08
N ASN A 75 -15.69 2.31 -0.30
CA ASN A 75 -15.52 3.59 0.39
C ASN A 75 -14.04 3.87 0.74
N PHE A 76 -13.14 3.54 -0.18
CA PHE A 76 -11.69 3.60 0.07
C PHE A 76 -10.90 4.05 -1.16
N ARG A 77 -9.72 4.63 -0.91
CA ARG A 77 -8.74 4.99 -1.95
C ARG A 77 -8.10 3.72 -2.51
N ILE A 78 -7.95 3.64 -3.82
CA ILE A 78 -7.34 2.49 -4.48
C ILE A 78 -5.94 2.83 -4.97
N THR A 79 -5.12 1.81 -5.25
CA THR A 79 -3.77 2.03 -5.78
C THR A 79 -3.80 2.35 -7.27
N GLU A 80 -2.67 2.78 -7.84
CA GLU A 80 -2.53 2.96 -9.29
C GLU A 80 -2.85 1.66 -10.05
N SER A 81 -2.30 0.52 -9.61
CA SER A 81 -2.58 -0.78 -10.23
C SER A 81 -4.06 -1.17 -10.13
N GLN A 82 -4.70 -0.87 -8.99
CA GLN A 82 -6.14 -1.10 -8.82
C GLN A 82 -6.99 -0.16 -9.69
N ALA A 83 -6.58 1.10 -9.85
CA ALA A 83 -7.24 2.04 -10.74
C ALA A 83 -7.11 1.61 -12.22
N ALA A 84 -5.93 1.15 -12.63
CA ALA A 84 -5.71 0.60 -13.96
C ALA A 84 -6.58 -0.64 -14.21
N ASN A 85 -6.59 -1.59 -13.27
CA ASN A 85 -7.45 -2.77 -13.36
C ASN A 85 -8.93 -2.40 -13.34
N CYS A 86 -9.33 -1.40 -12.57
CA CYS A 86 -10.69 -0.88 -12.57
C CYS A 86 -11.05 -0.34 -13.96
N SER A 87 -10.20 0.47 -14.58
CA SER A 87 -10.44 0.97 -15.94
C SER A 87 -10.55 -0.15 -16.98
N LEU A 88 -9.67 -1.15 -16.93
CA LEU A 88 -9.64 -2.25 -17.90
C LEU A 88 -10.77 -3.29 -17.71
N HIS A 89 -11.19 -3.53 -16.47
CA HIS A 89 -12.05 -4.66 -16.12
C HIS A 89 -13.28 -4.26 -15.28
N TRP A 90 -13.75 -3.01 -15.39
CA TRP A 90 -14.89 -2.55 -14.58
C TRP A 90 -16.18 -3.34 -14.81
N GLN A 91 -16.40 -3.85 -16.04
CA GLN A 91 -17.62 -4.59 -16.39
C GLN A 91 -17.73 -5.93 -15.66
N SER A 92 -16.59 -6.59 -15.44
CA SER A 92 -16.48 -7.86 -14.71
C SER A 92 -15.97 -7.68 -13.29
N CYS A 93 -16.10 -6.46 -12.73
CA CYS A 93 -15.58 -6.18 -11.40
C CYS A 93 -16.47 -6.83 -10.34
N PRO A 94 -15.95 -7.73 -9.48
CA PRO A 94 -16.76 -8.40 -8.46
C PRO A 94 -17.28 -7.44 -7.39
N LEU A 95 -16.62 -6.28 -7.23
CA LEU A 95 -17.10 -5.23 -6.33
C LEU A 95 -18.39 -4.57 -6.85
N ARG A 96 -18.67 -4.66 -8.15
CA ARG A 96 -19.91 -4.11 -8.73
C ARG A 96 -21.15 -4.81 -8.19
N GLU A 97 -21.07 -6.12 -8.04
CA GLU A 97 -22.15 -6.96 -7.49
C GLU A 97 -22.48 -6.56 -6.04
N LEU A 98 -21.46 -6.19 -5.25
CA LEU A 98 -21.64 -5.73 -3.87
C LEU A 98 -22.36 -4.38 -3.78
N ALA A 99 -22.29 -3.56 -4.83
CA ALA A 99 -22.92 -2.24 -4.85
C ALA A 99 -24.42 -2.28 -5.17
N GLU A 100 -24.90 -3.35 -5.81
CA GLU A 100 -26.30 -3.53 -6.22
C GLU A 100 -27.16 -4.17 -5.11
N VAL A 101 -26.55 -4.57 -3.99
CA VAL A 101 -27.21 -5.19 -2.81
C VAL A 101 -27.43 -4.18 -1.66
N GLY A 102 -27.07 -2.91 -1.86
CA GLY A 102 -27.20 -1.82 -0.86
C GLY A 102 -28.43 -0.96 -1.04
#